data_AF-A0A7W0P9E2-F1
#
_entry.id   AF-A0A7W0P9E2-F1
#
_cell.length_a   1.000
_cell.length_b   1.000
_cell.length_c   1.000
_cell.angle_alpha   90.00
_cell.angle_beta   90.00
_cell.angle_gamma   90.00
#
_symmetry.space_group_name_H-M   'P 1'
#
loop_
_entity.id
_entity.type
_entity.pdbx_description
1 polymer ?
#
loop_
_entity_poly.entity_id
_entity_poly.type
_entity_poly.pdbx_seq_one_letter_code
_entity_poly.pdbx_strand_id
1 'polypeptide(L)'
;MLLKSAADEEQGIVGGHQLFAGSEPTCKPVSATSFRCTLDRPPTGMTFYTEDRKGSTVYDGKRFTPVFDKLLGVKVETVDSTRHVDGGCVSISADGRTWNCFLGQSAVDHDIIGPALLGAYLPEPATG
;
A
#
# COMPACT_ATOMS: atom_id res chain seq x y z
N MET A 1 9.72 9.99 21.44
CA MET A 1 9.26 9.20 20.29
C MET A 1 7.92 9.79 19.87
N LEU A 2 7.89 10.53 18.75
CA LEU A 2 6.64 11.09 18.24
C LEU A 2 5.83 9.92 17.66
N LEU A 3 4.91 9.38 18.45
CA LEU A 3 3.86 8.51 17.93
C LEU A 3 2.91 9.44 17.18
N LYS A 4 3.08 9.57 15.86
CA LYS A 4 2.04 10.11 14.99
C LYS A 4 0.74 9.38 15.28
N SER A 5 -0.37 10.12 15.33
CA SER A 5 -1.69 9.49 15.43
C SER A 5 -2.05 8.81 14.12
N ALA A 6 -3.01 7.88 14.14
CA ALA A 6 -3.52 7.28 12.90
C ALA A 6 -4.10 8.31 11.92
N ALA A 7 -4.59 9.46 12.42
CA ALA A 7 -5.08 10.55 11.58
C ALA A 7 -3.93 11.34 10.92
N ASP A 8 -2.84 11.59 11.65
CA ASP A 8 -1.65 12.24 11.07
C ASP A 8 -1.02 11.35 9.99
N GLU A 9 -1.07 10.05 10.22
CA GLU A 9 -0.54 9.07 9.29
C GLU A 9 -1.44 8.89 8.07
N GLU A 10 -2.76 8.79 8.26
CA GLU A 10 -3.74 8.83 7.18
C GLU A 10 -3.51 10.05 6.25
N GLN A 11 -3.27 11.24 6.82
CA GLN A 11 -2.99 12.43 6.03
C GLN A 11 -1.67 12.34 5.24
N GLY A 12 -0.60 11.80 5.85
CA GLY A 12 0.68 11.60 5.17
C GLY A 12 0.59 10.59 4.03
N ILE A 13 -0.12 9.50 4.28
CA ILE A 13 -0.37 8.42 3.33
C ILE A 13 -1.22 8.89 2.14
N VAL A 14 -2.33 9.59 2.40
CA VAL A 14 -3.20 10.12 1.34
C VAL A 14 -2.50 11.20 0.51
N GLY A 15 -1.66 12.03 1.14
CA GLY A 15 -0.99 13.14 0.46
C GLY A 15 0.27 12.76 -0.33
N GLY A 16 0.91 11.63 -0.02
CA GLY A 16 2.26 11.33 -0.52
C GLY A 16 2.49 9.93 -1.10
N HIS A 17 1.51 9.02 -1.03
CA HIS A 17 1.75 7.62 -1.36
C HIS A 17 1.23 7.20 -2.74
N GLN A 18 2.04 6.44 -3.49
CA GLN A 18 1.71 6.00 -4.87
C GLN A 18 0.46 5.13 -4.94
N LEU A 19 0.13 4.42 -3.85
CA LEU A 19 -1.12 3.67 -3.72
C LEU A 19 -2.35 4.52 -4.01
N PHE A 20 -2.32 5.79 -3.60
CA PHE A 20 -3.46 6.70 -3.71
C PHE A 20 -3.32 7.67 -4.89
N ALA A 21 -2.20 7.63 -5.62
CA ALA A 21 -1.96 8.52 -6.73
C ALA A 21 -3.06 8.40 -7.80
N GLY A 22 -3.68 9.53 -8.12
CA GLY A 22 -4.76 9.61 -9.11
C GLY A 22 -6.14 9.13 -8.62
N SER A 23 -6.29 8.81 -7.33
CA SER A 23 -7.55 8.38 -6.71
C SER A 23 -7.98 9.34 -5.58
N GLU A 24 -9.25 9.25 -5.18
CA GLU A 24 -9.78 9.91 -4.00
C GLU A 24 -10.03 8.88 -2.89
N PRO A 25 -9.07 8.64 -1.99
CA PRO A 25 -9.24 7.69 -0.91
C PRO A 25 -10.20 8.21 0.17
N THR A 26 -11.07 7.32 0.63
CA THR A 26 -11.80 7.47 1.90
C THR A 26 -11.27 6.43 2.88
N CYS A 27 -10.61 6.88 3.94
CA CYS A 27 -10.08 6.01 4.97
C CYS A 27 -10.89 6.11 6.27
N LYS A 28 -11.02 4.98 6.98
CA LYS A 28 -11.72 4.92 8.27
C LYS A 28 -10.87 4.16 9.29
N PRO A 29 -10.68 4.67 10.51
CA PRO A 29 -9.96 3.96 11.54
C PRO A 29 -10.68 2.66 11.90
N VAL A 30 -9.89 1.58 12.01
CA VAL A 30 -10.34 0.26 12.48
C VAL A 30 -9.81 0.02 13.89
N SER A 31 -8.62 0.52 14.20
CA SER A 31 -8.02 0.50 15.53
C SER A 31 -7.09 1.70 15.73
N ALA A 32 -6.37 1.75 16.85
CA ALA A 32 -5.34 2.76 17.09
C ALA A 32 -4.17 2.71 16.10
N THR A 33 -3.94 1.56 15.46
CA THR A 33 -2.81 1.32 14.54
C THR A 33 -3.25 0.80 13.18
N SER A 34 -4.53 0.90 12.84
CA SER A 34 -5.02 0.44 11.54
C SER A 34 -6.24 1.20 11.05
N PHE A 35 -6.35 1.29 9.73
CA PHE A 35 -7.46 1.93 9.04
C PHE A 35 -7.76 1.19 7.73
N ARG A 36 -8.99 1.35 7.25
CA ARG A 36 -9.44 0.79 5.98
C ARG A 36 -9.67 1.91 4.99
N CYS A 37 -8.98 1.87 3.86
CA CYS A 37 -9.15 2.82 2.77
C CYS A 37 -9.97 2.21 1.63
N THR A 38 -10.84 3.03 1.05
CA THR A 38 -11.58 2.72 -0.19
C THR A 38 -11.22 3.77 -1.24
N LEU A 39 -10.91 3.33 -2.45
CA LEU A 39 -10.59 4.17 -3.60
C LEU A 39 -11.77 4.22 -4.56
N ASP A 40 -11.99 5.38 -5.17
CA ASP A 40 -12.98 5.57 -6.23
C ASP A 40 -12.60 4.84 -7.54
N ARG A 41 -11.31 4.51 -7.71
CA ARG A 41 -10.75 3.79 -8.86
C ARG A 41 -9.50 2.98 -8.48
N PRO A 42 -9.07 2.01 -9.30
CA PRO A 42 -7.84 1.28 -9.05
C PRO A 42 -6.63 2.21 -9.07
N PRO A 43 -5.57 1.91 -8.29
CA PRO A 43 -4.33 2.66 -8.32
C PRO A 43 -3.68 2.62 -9.71
N THR A 44 -3.21 3.76 -10.19
CA THR A 44 -2.61 3.89 -11.55
C THR A 44 -1.09 3.99 -11.55
N GLY A 45 -0.46 4.17 -10.38
CA GLY A 45 0.97 4.44 -10.25
C GLY A 45 1.83 3.28 -9.75
N MET A 46 1.24 2.11 -9.48
CA MET A 46 1.97 0.98 -8.89
C MET A 46 2.32 -0.09 -9.93
N THR A 47 3.57 -0.53 -9.92
CA THR A 47 4.02 -1.73 -10.64
C THR A 47 4.15 -2.88 -9.65
N PHE A 48 3.27 -3.88 -9.76
CA PHE A 48 3.29 -5.03 -8.86
C PHE A 48 4.13 -6.16 -9.43
N TYR A 49 5.21 -6.52 -8.72
CA TYR A 49 5.98 -7.73 -8.97
C TYR A 49 5.46 -8.85 -8.06
N THR A 50 4.85 -9.89 -8.64
CA THR A 50 4.52 -11.10 -7.89
C THR A 50 5.76 -11.99 -7.75
N GLU A 51 5.91 -12.66 -6.61
CA GLU A 51 7.08 -13.50 -6.26
C GLU A 51 7.26 -14.74 -7.16
N ASP A 52 6.42 -14.95 -8.18
CA ASP A 52 6.60 -16.01 -9.18
C ASP A 52 7.63 -15.66 -10.29
N ARG A 53 8.40 -14.57 -10.14
CA ARG A 53 9.36 -14.04 -11.14
C ARG A 53 8.73 -13.81 -12.52
N LYS A 54 7.44 -13.46 -12.58
CA LYS A 54 6.82 -12.88 -13.77
C LYS A 54 6.00 -11.68 -13.33
N GLY A 55 6.51 -10.48 -13.62
CA GLY A 55 5.77 -9.24 -13.41
C GLY A 55 4.32 -9.36 -13.88
N SER A 56 3.40 -8.79 -13.09
CA SER A 56 1.97 -9.06 -13.16
C SER A 56 1.37 -8.84 -14.55
N THR A 57 1.38 -9.91 -15.34
CA THR A 57 0.68 -10.05 -16.60
C THR A 57 0.17 -11.48 -16.64
N VAL A 58 -1.16 -11.65 -16.64
CA VAL A 58 -1.73 -12.96 -16.92
C VAL A 58 -1.66 -13.15 -18.43
N TYR A 59 -0.89 -14.15 -18.86
CA TYR A 59 -0.87 -14.60 -20.25
C TYR A 59 -1.91 -15.72 -20.41
N ASP A 60 -2.99 -15.44 -21.12
CA ASP A 60 -4.10 -16.38 -21.40
C ASP A 60 -3.92 -17.17 -22.70
N GLY A 61 -2.74 -17.10 -23.31
CA GLY A 61 -2.45 -17.67 -24.62
C GLY A 61 -2.66 -16.73 -25.80
N LYS A 62 -3.17 -15.50 -25.62
CA LYS A 62 -3.41 -14.53 -26.69
C LYS A 62 -2.97 -13.11 -26.38
N ARG A 63 -2.96 -12.70 -25.11
CA ARG A 63 -2.61 -11.32 -24.72
C ARG A 63 -1.92 -11.25 -23.36
N PHE A 64 -1.04 -10.26 -23.21
CA PHE A 64 -0.59 -9.78 -21.90
C PHE A 64 -1.60 -8.76 -21.37
N THR A 65 -2.34 -9.12 -20.31
CA THR A 65 -3.32 -8.22 -19.69
C THR A 65 -2.72 -7.60 -18.42
N PRO A 66 -2.63 -6.25 -18.33
CA PRO A 66 -2.25 -5.56 -17.11
C PRO A 66 -3.24 -5.87 -15.99
N VAL A 67 -2.74 -6.26 -14.81
CA VAL A 67 -3.55 -6.85 -13.74
C VAL A 67 -4.05 -5.77 -12.76
N PHE A 68 -4.69 -4.72 -13.26
CA PHE A 68 -5.34 -3.72 -12.39
C PHE A 68 -6.48 -4.35 -11.56
N ASP A 69 -7.02 -5.48 -12.02
CA ASP A 69 -8.19 -6.16 -11.41
C ASP A 69 -7.86 -7.41 -10.58
N LYS A 70 -6.58 -7.71 -10.27
CA LYS A 70 -6.23 -8.78 -9.30
C LYS A 70 -5.17 -8.38 -8.28
N LEU A 71 -5.43 -7.29 -7.59
CA LEU A 71 -4.59 -6.78 -6.52
C LEU A 71 -4.87 -7.42 -5.16
N LEU A 72 -5.79 -8.40 -5.05
CA LEU A 72 -6.08 -9.06 -3.78
C LEU A 72 -4.81 -9.65 -3.16
N GLY A 73 -4.49 -9.25 -1.93
CA GLY A 73 -3.33 -9.72 -1.18
C GLY A 73 -2.01 -9.00 -1.48
N VAL A 74 -2.01 -8.08 -2.45
CA VAL A 74 -0.85 -7.21 -2.72
C VAL A 74 -0.55 -6.36 -1.49
N LYS A 75 0.72 -6.31 -1.12
CA LYS A 75 1.26 -5.55 0.01
C LYS A 75 2.15 -4.43 -0.51
N VAL A 76 2.06 -3.28 0.13
CA VAL A 76 2.92 -2.11 -0.13
C VAL A 76 3.32 -1.48 1.20
N GLU A 77 4.55 -1.01 1.31
CA GLU A 77 4.96 -0.15 2.41
C GLU A 77 4.24 1.19 2.37
N THR A 78 4.28 1.96 3.46
CA THR A 78 3.93 3.38 3.50
C THR A 78 5.08 4.18 4.08
N VAL A 79 5.19 5.46 3.73
CA VAL A 79 6.25 6.35 4.23
C VAL A 79 5.68 7.64 4.79
N ASP A 80 6.36 8.19 5.79
CA ASP A 80 6.01 9.47 6.38
C ASP A 80 6.45 10.66 5.51
N SER A 81 6.13 11.87 5.95
CA SER A 81 6.55 13.13 5.31
C SER A 81 8.08 13.31 5.24
N THR A 82 8.84 12.54 6.01
CA THR A 82 10.31 12.53 6.01
C THR A 82 10.89 11.38 5.17
N ARG A 83 10.02 10.65 4.47
CA ARG A 83 10.35 9.51 3.59
C ARG A 83 10.93 8.31 4.34
N HIS A 84 10.50 8.09 5.57
CA HIS A 84 10.81 6.88 6.31
C HIS A 84 9.60 5.96 6.35
N VAL A 85 9.83 4.67 6.19
CA VAL A 85 8.76 3.68 6.27
C VAL A 85 8.13 3.69 7.65
N ASP A 86 6.83 3.87 7.69
CA ASP A 86 6.06 4.01 8.93
C ASP A 86 4.88 3.03 9.02
N GLY A 87 4.72 2.16 8.01
CA GLY A 87 3.61 1.22 7.95
C GLY A 87 3.53 0.50 6.62
N GLY A 88 2.33 0.03 6.31
CA GLY A 88 2.03 -0.62 5.03
C GLY A 88 0.55 -0.90 4.84
N CYS A 89 0.16 -1.13 3.60
CA CYS A 89 -1.20 -1.49 3.21
C CYS A 89 -1.23 -2.84 2.49
N VAL A 90 -2.30 -3.60 2.72
CA VAL A 90 -2.63 -4.82 1.98
C VAL A 90 -4.00 -4.68 1.33
N SER A 91 -4.08 -4.97 0.04
CA SER A 91 -5.34 -4.96 -0.68
C SER A 91 -6.19 -6.16 -0.28
N ILE A 92 -7.47 -5.88 -0.01
CA ILE A 92 -8.48 -6.89 0.34
C ILE A 92 -9.54 -7.05 -0.76
N SER A 93 -9.28 -6.49 -1.94
CA SER A 93 -10.17 -6.53 -3.09
C SER A 93 -9.39 -6.80 -4.37
N ALA A 94 -9.93 -7.61 -5.28
CA ALA A 94 -9.27 -7.91 -6.54
C ALA A 94 -9.07 -6.65 -7.41
N ASP A 95 -10.03 -5.74 -7.45
CA ASP A 95 -9.92 -4.45 -8.17
C ASP A 95 -8.96 -3.43 -7.52
N GLY A 96 -8.32 -3.79 -6.40
CA GLY A 96 -7.44 -2.93 -5.62
C GLY A 96 -8.09 -1.63 -5.18
N ARG A 97 -9.41 -1.60 -4.96
CA ARG A 97 -10.08 -0.41 -4.44
C ARG A 97 -10.18 -0.41 -2.93
N THR A 98 -10.01 -1.54 -2.26
CA THR A 98 -10.14 -1.65 -0.81
C THR A 98 -8.85 -2.15 -0.19
N TRP A 99 -8.32 -1.41 0.78
CA TRP A 99 -7.04 -1.69 1.43
C TRP A 99 -7.18 -1.63 2.95
N ASN A 100 -6.55 -2.57 3.64
CA ASN A 100 -6.29 -2.45 5.07
C ASN A 100 -4.87 -1.93 5.25
N CYS A 101 -4.71 -0.84 5.99
CA CYS A 101 -3.42 -0.22 6.26
C CYS A 101 -3.12 -0.28 7.75
N PHE A 102 -1.84 -0.46 8.07
CA PHE A 102 -1.33 -0.72 9.41
C PHE A 102 -0.12 0.14 9.69
N LEU A 103 0.00 0.58 10.95
CA LEU A 103 1.02 1.52 11.39
C LEU A 103 2.14 0.83 12.18
N GLY A 104 3.36 1.23 11.91
CA GLY A 104 4.57 0.85 12.63
C GLY A 104 4.71 -0.65 12.75
N GLN A 105 4.89 -1.11 13.99
CA GLN A 105 5.02 -2.53 14.31
C GLN A 105 3.80 -3.36 13.86
N SER A 106 2.60 -2.77 13.80
CA SER A 106 1.39 -3.47 13.33
C SER A 106 1.54 -3.93 11.88
N ALA A 107 2.21 -3.16 11.02
CA ALA A 107 2.47 -3.57 9.65
C ALA A 107 3.47 -4.74 9.55
N VAL A 108 4.42 -4.82 10.49
CA VAL A 108 5.34 -5.95 10.61
C VAL A 108 4.62 -7.19 11.12
N ASP A 109 3.79 -7.04 12.16
CA ASP A 109 3.04 -8.14 12.78
C ASP A 109 2.01 -8.77 11.81
N HIS A 110 1.56 -8.00 10.82
CA HIS A 110 0.68 -8.45 9.73
C HIS A 110 1.44 -8.93 8.48
N ASP A 111 2.76 -9.10 8.55
CA ASP A 111 3.64 -9.51 7.45
C ASP A 111 3.55 -8.60 6.21
N ILE A 112 3.18 -7.32 6.37
CA ILE A 112 3.06 -6.39 5.24
C ILE A 112 4.44 -5.85 4.85
N ILE A 113 5.25 -5.53 5.85
CA ILE A 113 6.65 -5.13 5.70
C ILE A 113 7.55 -5.98 6.58
N GLY A 114 8.81 -6.13 6.19
CA GLY A 114 9.81 -6.78 7.04
C GLY A 114 10.23 -5.89 8.23
N PRO A 115 10.66 -6.47 9.37
CA PRO A 115 11.10 -5.70 10.54
C PRO A 115 12.22 -4.70 10.24
N ALA A 116 13.14 -5.07 9.33
CA ALA A 116 14.26 -4.21 8.93
C ALA A 116 13.85 -3.04 8.03
N LEU A 117 12.64 -3.09 7.45
CA LEU A 117 12.12 -2.03 6.59
C LEU A 117 11.49 -0.91 7.41
N LEU A 118 10.95 -1.21 8.60
CA LEU A 118 10.33 -0.20 9.45
C LEU A 118 11.35 0.87 9.88
N GLY A 119 11.05 2.13 9.58
CA GLY A 119 11.93 3.28 9.83
C GLY A 119 13.06 3.44 8.79
N ALA A 120 13.13 2.60 7.77
CA ALA A 120 14.11 2.76 6.69
C ALA A 120 13.75 3.97 5.82
N TYR A 121 14.77 4.72 5.39
CA TYR A 121 14.58 5.81 4.43
C TYR A 121 14.33 5.24 3.03
N LEU A 122 13.19 5.57 2.45
CA LEU A 122 12.81 5.24 1.09
C LEU A 122 12.43 6.53 0.34
N PRO A 123 13.33 7.07 -0.51
CA PRO A 123 13.15 8.37 -1.14
C PRO A 123 11.92 8.43 -2.08
N GLU A 124 11.40 7.27 -2.48
CA GLU A 124 10.12 7.06 -3.17
C GLU A 124 9.49 5.77 -2.61
N PRO A 125 8.15 5.66 -2.47
CA PRO A 125 7.50 4.35 -2.37
C PRO A 125 7.90 3.53 -3.60
N ALA A 126 8.09 2.21 -3.47
CA ALA A 126 8.62 1.35 -4.54
C ALA A 126 8.00 1.64 -5.93
N THR A 127 8.70 2.45 -6.72
CA THR A 127 8.44 2.70 -8.14
C THR A 127 9.14 1.58 -8.90
N GLY A 128 8.37 0.58 -9.33
CA GLY A 128 8.82 -0.41 -10.30
C GLY A 128 8.63 0.07 -11.73
#